data_AF-X1U003-F1
#
_entry.id   AF-X1U003-F1
#
_cell.length_a   1.000
_cell.length_b   1.000
_cell.length_c   1.000
_cell.angle_alpha   90.00
_cell.angle_beta   90.00
_cell.angle_gamma   90.00
#
_symmetry.space_group_name_H-M   'P 1'
#
loop_
_entity.id
_entity.type
_entity.pdbx_description
1 polymer ?
#
loop_
_entity_poly.entity_id
_entity_poly.type
_entity_poly.pdbx_seq_one_letter_code
_entity_poly.pdbx_strand_id
1 'polypeptide(L)'
;MEFKHETCQQYIARRLSEGWSIVCQYGYTIILSPPNGTFLRPVDLRNDIETLRPNAPGDECSIDSQGGWCPVCPNHWEGVSDVVPDDDVAYVRNTAVTSYLRDLYALPASSGSGTINFIKIYFRCSWWNTPGFAKPSLKSDDTITDGTEVAIETEWTTFKTYSQQWDTNPADGQPWGSDWSVIDALQIGVSLKMGAGGQALCTQVYVEVDYTPVGRSFGFIIG
;
A
#
# COMPACT_ATOMS: atom_id res chain seq x y z
N MET A 1 -8.83 -4.83 15.99
CA MET A 1 -8.74 -6.03 15.12
C MET A 1 -7.26 -6.23 14.89
N GLU A 2 -6.66 -7.28 15.48
CA GLU A 2 -5.22 -7.52 15.42
C GLU A 2 -4.86 -7.98 14.01
N PHE A 3 -3.99 -7.23 13.32
CA PHE A 3 -3.51 -7.59 11.99
C PHE A 3 -2.64 -8.82 12.13
N LYS A 4 -3.16 -10.00 11.79
CA LYS A 4 -2.32 -11.18 11.62
C LYS A 4 -1.61 -11.05 10.29
N HIS A 5 -0.34 -10.63 10.33
CA HIS A 5 0.56 -10.80 9.20
C HIS A 5 0.73 -12.30 8.95
N GLU A 6 0.32 -12.77 7.78
CA GLU A 6 0.43 -14.17 7.39
C GLU A 6 1.32 -14.29 6.15
N THR A 7 2.42 -15.03 6.28
CA THR A 7 3.24 -15.50 5.14
C THR A 7 2.39 -16.32 4.17
N CYS A 8 2.79 -16.48 2.91
CA CYS A 8 2.13 -17.36 1.95
C CYS A 8 1.97 -18.80 2.49
N GLN A 9 2.92 -19.26 3.31
CA GLN A 9 2.81 -20.54 4.01
C GLN A 9 1.71 -20.56 5.07
N GLN A 10 1.63 -19.52 5.92
CA GLN A 10 0.57 -19.39 6.93
C GLN A 10 -0.81 -19.21 6.27
N TYR A 11 -0.87 -18.44 5.19
CA TYR A 11 -2.05 -18.29 4.35
C TYR A 11 -2.53 -19.66 3.83
N ILE A 12 -1.63 -20.46 3.25
CA ILE A 12 -1.97 -21.81 2.77
C ILE A 12 -2.45 -22.69 3.93
N ALA A 13 -1.71 -22.74 5.04
CA ALA A 13 -2.07 -23.55 6.20
C ALA A 13 -3.47 -23.18 6.74
N ARG A 14 -3.79 -21.88 6.80
CA ARG A 14 -5.10 -21.39 7.18
C ARG A 14 -6.17 -21.79 6.15
N ARG A 15 -5.95 -21.57 4.85
CA ARG A 15 -6.92 -21.95 3.82
C ARG A 15 -7.22 -23.44 3.81
N LEU A 16 -6.20 -24.27 4.00
CA LEU A 16 -6.36 -25.72 4.17
C LEU A 16 -7.23 -26.04 5.40
N SER A 17 -7.02 -25.35 6.52
CA SER A 17 -7.89 -25.49 7.71
C SER A 17 -9.33 -25.02 7.49
N GLU A 18 -9.55 -24.08 6.56
CA GLU A 18 -10.87 -23.60 6.13
C GLU A 18 -11.53 -24.49 5.06
N GLY A 19 -10.95 -25.66 4.75
CA GLY A 19 -11.51 -26.63 3.80
C GLY A 19 -11.16 -26.35 2.35
N TRP A 20 -10.24 -25.42 2.06
CA TRP A 20 -9.68 -25.28 0.72
C TRP A 20 -8.81 -26.50 0.39
N SER A 21 -8.70 -26.82 -0.89
CA SER A 21 -7.84 -27.89 -1.39
C SER A 21 -6.72 -27.37 -2.28
N ILE A 22 -5.58 -28.05 -2.27
CA ILE A 22 -4.53 -27.84 -3.26
C ILE A 22 -4.92 -28.64 -4.51
N VAL A 23 -5.15 -27.94 -5.62
CA VAL A 23 -5.53 -28.54 -6.90
C VAL A 23 -4.31 -29.07 -7.64
N CYS A 24 -3.23 -28.30 -7.64
CA CYS A 24 -1.95 -28.72 -8.20
C CYS A 24 -0.81 -27.85 -7.65
N GLN A 25 0.41 -28.36 -7.81
CA GLN A 25 1.64 -27.65 -7.50
C GLN A 25 2.57 -27.75 -8.71
N TYR A 26 3.06 -26.59 -9.16
CA TYR A 26 4.06 -26.48 -10.23
C TYR A 26 5.27 -25.72 -9.68
N GLY A 27 6.31 -26.46 -9.30
CA GLY A 27 7.47 -25.89 -8.62
C GLY A 27 7.06 -25.21 -7.31
N TYR A 28 7.25 -23.90 -7.24
CA TYR A 28 6.89 -23.08 -6.08
C TYR A 28 5.47 -22.50 -6.15
N THR A 29 4.74 -22.67 -7.25
CA THR A 29 3.36 -22.20 -7.35
C THR A 29 2.39 -23.29 -6.90
N ILE A 30 1.56 -22.97 -5.92
CA ILE A 30 0.42 -23.78 -5.48
C ILE A 30 -0.87 -23.18 -6.03
N ILE A 31 -1.74 -24.00 -6.60
CA ILE A 31 -3.09 -23.60 -6.98
C ILE A 31 -4.06 -24.09 -5.91
N LEU A 32 -4.73 -23.16 -5.24
CA LEU A 32 -5.76 -23.46 -4.24
C LEU A 32 -7.16 -23.36 -4.87
N SER A 33 -8.05 -24.26 -4.47
CA SER A 33 -9.49 -24.17 -4.74
C SER A 33 -10.26 -24.02 -3.43
N PRO A 34 -11.24 -23.10 -3.35
CA PRO A 34 -12.15 -23.02 -2.23
C PRO A 34 -13.05 -24.28 -2.15
N PRO A 35 -13.69 -24.54 -1.00
CA PRO A 35 -14.59 -25.69 -0.82
C PRO A 35 -15.73 -25.77 -1.84
N ASN A 36 -16.17 -24.63 -2.37
CA ASN A 36 -17.23 -24.51 -3.35
C ASN A 36 -16.75 -24.59 -4.82
N GLY A 37 -15.43 -24.67 -5.06
CA GLY A 37 -14.85 -24.84 -6.39
C GLY A 37 -15.05 -23.67 -7.36
N THR A 38 -15.40 -22.48 -6.89
CA THR A 38 -15.81 -21.37 -7.77
C THR A 38 -14.67 -20.66 -8.48
N PHE A 39 -13.44 -20.78 -7.99
CA PHE A 39 -12.25 -20.19 -8.61
C PHE A 39 -10.98 -20.95 -8.24
N LEU A 40 -9.90 -20.67 -8.96
CA LEU A 40 -8.56 -21.15 -8.65
C LEU A 40 -7.68 -19.97 -8.25
N ARG A 41 -6.93 -20.11 -7.14
CA ARG A 41 -6.04 -19.08 -6.62
C ARG A 41 -4.59 -19.58 -6.68
N PRO A 42 -3.76 -19.07 -7.62
CA PRO A 42 -2.33 -19.30 -7.57
C PRO A 42 -1.69 -18.58 -6.38
N VAL A 43 -0.76 -19.25 -5.70
CA VAL A 43 0.08 -18.73 -4.62
C VAL A 43 1.51 -19.12 -4.93
N ASP A 44 2.41 -18.16 -5.12
CA ASP A 44 3.84 -18.42 -5.28
C ASP A 44 4.50 -18.48 -3.91
N LEU A 45 5.10 -19.62 -3.57
CA LEU A 45 5.77 -19.85 -2.29
C LEU A 45 7.14 -19.16 -2.18
N ARG A 46 7.64 -18.55 -3.26
CA ARG A 46 8.94 -17.87 -3.24
C ARG A 46 8.87 -16.48 -2.66
N ASN A 47 7.72 -15.83 -2.74
CA ASN A 47 7.56 -14.44 -2.33
C ASN A 47 6.44 -14.34 -1.31
N ASP A 48 6.65 -13.51 -0.31
CA ASP A 48 5.64 -13.04 0.62
C ASP A 48 5.36 -11.56 0.35
N ILE A 49 4.20 -11.08 0.78
CA ILE A 49 3.82 -9.68 0.70
C ILE A 49 3.50 -9.18 2.10
N GLU A 50 4.13 -8.08 2.50
CA GLU A 50 3.80 -7.34 3.70
C GLU A 50 3.06 -6.04 3.34
N THR A 51 1.88 -5.82 3.94
CA THR A 51 1.12 -4.58 3.77
C THR A 51 1.32 -3.67 4.97
N LEU A 52 1.93 -2.51 4.75
CA LEU A 52 2.13 -1.48 5.77
C LEU A 52 1.20 -0.29 5.51
N ARG A 53 0.65 0.27 6.58
CA ARG A 53 -0.27 1.42 6.54
C ARG A 53 0.26 2.54 7.44
N PRO A 54 -0.01 3.81 7.11
CA PRO A 54 0.31 4.94 7.98
C PRO A 54 -0.10 4.71 9.44
N ASN A 55 0.79 4.98 10.38
CA ASN A 55 0.52 4.85 11.82
C ASN A 55 0.98 6.05 12.66
N ALA A 56 1.59 7.04 12.02
CA ALA A 56 2.09 8.26 12.65
C ALA A 56 2.28 9.36 11.58
N PRO A 57 2.39 10.64 12.01
CA PRO A 57 2.78 11.71 11.12
C PRO A 57 4.13 11.43 10.44
N GLY A 58 4.25 11.78 9.16
CA GLY A 58 5.54 11.84 8.48
C GLY A 58 6.11 13.25 8.51
N ASP A 59 7.11 13.49 7.66
CA ASP A 59 7.92 14.70 7.68
C ASP A 59 7.24 15.90 7.00
N GLU A 60 6.28 15.64 6.12
CA GLU A 60 5.53 16.66 5.40
C GLU A 60 4.04 16.51 5.64
N CYS A 61 3.38 17.64 5.86
CA CYS A 61 1.94 17.73 5.99
C CYS A 61 1.50 19.07 5.42
N SER A 62 1.35 19.12 4.10
CA SER A 62 1.11 20.34 3.32
C SER A 62 -0.24 20.36 2.62
N ILE A 63 -0.97 19.25 2.56
CA ILE A 63 -2.36 19.22 2.07
C ILE A 63 -3.18 20.13 2.98
N ASP A 64 -3.89 21.09 2.37
CA ASP A 64 -4.39 22.27 3.06
C ASP A 64 -5.70 22.04 3.82
N SER A 65 -6.39 20.92 3.58
CA SER A 65 -7.65 20.61 4.23
C SER A 65 -7.88 19.10 4.35
N GLN A 66 -8.82 18.76 5.20
CA GLN A 66 -9.32 17.42 5.44
C GLN A 66 -10.84 17.45 5.63
N GLY A 67 -11.48 16.29 5.58
CA GLY A 67 -12.92 16.15 5.79
C GLY A 67 -13.28 14.90 6.59
N GLY A 68 -14.54 14.86 7.03
CA GLY A 68 -15.04 13.78 7.86
C GLY A 68 -14.47 13.81 9.28
N TRP A 69 -14.03 12.67 9.80
CA TRP A 69 -13.37 12.59 11.11
C TRP A 69 -11.83 12.75 11.03
N CYS A 70 -11.26 12.91 9.83
CA CYS A 70 -9.83 13.10 9.64
C CYS A 70 -9.31 14.28 10.51
N PRO A 71 -8.33 14.04 11.41
CA PRO A 71 -7.74 15.08 12.26
C PRO A 71 -7.03 16.16 11.43
N VAL A 72 -6.82 17.34 12.04
CA VAL A 72 -5.94 18.36 11.44
C VAL A 72 -4.48 17.88 11.39
N CYS A 73 -3.73 18.44 10.45
CA CYS A 73 -2.27 18.38 10.41
C CYS A 73 -1.65 18.62 11.82
N PRO A 74 -0.70 17.80 12.29
CA PRO A 74 0.08 16.80 11.54
C PRO A 74 -0.54 15.39 11.47
N ASN A 75 -1.77 15.19 11.95
CA ASN A 75 -2.36 13.84 12.12
C ASN A 75 -3.23 13.37 10.94
N HIS A 76 -2.96 13.85 9.73
CA HIS A 76 -3.67 13.44 8.50
C HIS A 76 -3.58 11.93 8.23
N TRP A 77 -2.54 11.26 8.74
CA TRP A 77 -2.34 9.82 8.62
C TRP A 77 -3.55 9.01 9.13
N GLU A 78 -4.27 9.48 10.14
CA GLU A 78 -5.44 8.77 10.70
C GLU A 78 -6.55 8.63 9.64
N GLY A 79 -6.78 9.68 8.83
CA GLY A 79 -7.80 9.68 7.78
C GLY A 79 -7.39 9.01 6.47
N VAL A 80 -6.21 8.38 6.41
CA VAL A 80 -5.76 7.60 5.24
C VAL A 80 -5.25 6.19 5.59
N SER A 81 -5.29 5.82 6.87
CA SER A 81 -4.73 4.57 7.40
C SER A 81 -5.67 3.36 7.31
N ASP A 82 -6.84 3.53 6.70
CA ASP A 82 -7.91 2.54 6.71
C ASP A 82 -7.48 1.16 6.18
N VAL A 83 -8.02 0.12 6.81
CA VAL A 83 -7.91 -1.28 6.33
C VAL A 83 -8.92 -1.56 5.23
N VAL A 84 -10.16 -1.16 5.51
CA VAL A 84 -11.29 -1.23 4.59
C VAL A 84 -11.61 0.23 4.26
N PRO A 85 -11.56 0.63 2.98
CA PRO A 85 -11.83 2.01 2.60
C PRO A 85 -13.15 2.52 3.19
N ASP A 86 -13.12 3.68 3.84
CA ASP A 86 -14.31 4.36 4.35
C ASP A 86 -14.87 5.44 3.41
N ASP A 87 -14.19 5.65 2.27
CA ASP A 87 -14.55 6.56 1.18
C ASP A 87 -14.67 8.04 1.64
N ASP A 88 -15.88 8.57 1.83
CA ASP A 88 -16.08 9.99 2.20
C ASP A 88 -16.23 10.21 3.72
N VAL A 89 -15.93 9.19 4.54
CA VAL A 89 -16.00 9.26 6.00
C VAL A 89 -14.75 9.87 6.63
N ALA A 90 -13.55 9.60 6.09
CA ALA A 90 -12.32 10.29 6.45
C ALA A 90 -11.41 10.46 5.23
N TYR A 91 -10.92 11.69 5.01
CA TYR A 91 -10.02 11.97 3.90
C TYR A 91 -9.21 13.24 4.10
N VAL A 92 -8.06 13.30 3.43
CA VAL A 92 -7.33 14.54 3.15
C VAL A 92 -7.78 15.11 1.82
N ARG A 93 -7.73 16.44 1.66
CA ARG A 93 -8.07 17.09 0.40
C ARG A 93 -7.27 18.34 0.13
N ASN A 94 -6.91 18.52 -1.14
CA ASN A 94 -6.50 19.82 -1.65
C ASN A 94 -7.77 20.67 -1.88
N THR A 95 -7.82 21.93 -1.44
CA THR A 95 -8.94 22.87 -1.69
C THR A 95 -8.55 24.06 -2.58
N ALA A 96 -8.66 23.88 -3.90
CA ALA A 96 -8.44 24.92 -4.91
C ALA A 96 -6.99 25.40 -5.08
N VAL A 97 -6.00 24.64 -4.60
CA VAL A 97 -4.58 24.93 -4.85
C VAL A 97 -4.13 24.25 -6.15
N THR A 98 -3.65 25.07 -7.09
CA THR A 98 -3.24 24.62 -8.44
C THR A 98 -1.83 24.02 -8.50
N SER A 99 -1.08 24.09 -7.40
CA SER A 99 0.16 23.34 -7.19
C SER A 99 -0.10 22.02 -6.48
N TYR A 100 0.88 21.12 -6.55
CA TYR A 100 0.87 19.92 -5.72
C TYR A 100 1.06 20.28 -4.25
N LEU A 101 0.18 19.73 -3.42
CA LEU A 101 0.37 19.67 -1.97
C LEU A 101 0.58 18.23 -1.59
N ARG A 102 1.60 17.97 -0.77
CA ARG A 102 2.03 16.63 -0.40
C ARG A 102 1.97 16.44 1.10
N ASP A 103 1.51 15.26 1.48
CA ASP A 103 1.68 14.73 2.81
C ASP A 103 2.52 13.46 2.73
N LEU A 104 3.37 13.26 3.73
CA LEU A 104 4.12 12.04 3.99
C LEU A 104 3.67 11.45 5.33
N TYR A 105 3.72 10.14 5.44
CA TYR A 105 3.27 9.41 6.61
C TYR A 105 4.29 8.34 6.98
N ALA A 106 4.60 8.27 8.27
CA ALA A 106 5.43 7.21 8.81
C ALA A 106 4.67 5.87 8.84
N LEU A 107 5.43 4.79 8.69
CA LEU A 107 4.93 3.42 8.71
C LEU A 107 5.32 2.71 10.01
N PRO A 108 4.58 1.67 10.42
CA PRO A 108 5.03 0.77 11.46
C PRO A 108 6.32 0.05 11.02
N ALA A 109 7.08 -0.41 11.99
CA ALA A 109 8.20 -1.30 11.74
C ALA A 109 7.73 -2.54 10.97
N SER A 110 8.52 -2.93 9.99
CA SER A 110 8.33 -4.13 9.20
C SER A 110 8.51 -5.39 10.04
N SER A 111 7.84 -6.45 9.61
CA SER A 111 7.94 -7.79 10.19
C SER A 111 8.57 -8.79 9.22
N GLY A 112 8.67 -8.42 7.94
CA GLY A 112 9.29 -9.23 6.92
C GLY A 112 10.80 -9.36 7.10
N SER A 113 11.35 -10.36 6.40
CA SER A 113 12.79 -10.59 6.33
C SER A 113 13.09 -11.35 5.04
N GLY A 114 14.22 -11.06 4.40
CA GLY A 114 14.52 -11.59 3.08
C GLY A 114 15.03 -10.52 2.13
N THR A 115 15.00 -10.84 0.84
CA THR A 115 15.33 -9.88 -0.23
C THR A 115 14.05 -9.21 -0.69
N ILE A 116 13.96 -7.89 -0.58
CA ILE A 116 12.85 -7.09 -1.09
C ILE A 116 12.97 -7.02 -2.62
N ASN A 117 11.90 -7.41 -3.30
CA ASN A 117 11.83 -7.44 -4.75
C ASN A 117 11.36 -6.09 -5.30
N PHE A 118 10.28 -5.55 -4.72
CA PHE A 118 9.76 -4.24 -5.04
C PHE A 118 8.86 -3.75 -3.91
N ILE A 119 8.57 -2.45 -3.91
CA ILE A 119 7.46 -1.88 -3.16
C ILE A 119 6.39 -1.35 -4.11
N LYS A 120 5.13 -1.38 -3.68
CA LYS A 120 4.01 -0.84 -4.44
C LYS A 120 3.13 0.01 -3.54
N ILE A 121 3.08 1.31 -3.82
CA ILE A 121 2.23 2.25 -3.09
C ILE A 121 0.87 2.28 -3.75
N TYR A 122 -0.17 2.14 -2.94
CA TYR A 122 -1.57 2.29 -3.32
C TYR A 122 -2.14 3.54 -2.68
N PHE A 123 -2.97 4.23 -3.45
CA PHE A 123 -3.66 5.44 -2.99
C PHE A 123 -5.05 5.50 -3.59
N ARG A 124 -6.04 5.90 -2.78
CA ARG A 124 -7.46 5.87 -3.15
C ARG A 124 -8.00 7.29 -3.19
N CYS A 125 -8.37 7.74 -4.38
CA CYS A 125 -8.69 9.14 -4.64
C CYS A 125 -10.04 9.35 -5.32
N SER A 126 -10.54 10.57 -5.14
CA SER A 126 -11.72 11.13 -5.80
C SER A 126 -11.52 12.64 -6.01
N TRP A 127 -12.40 13.30 -6.75
CA TRP A 127 -12.42 14.75 -6.90
C TRP A 127 -13.83 15.33 -6.72
N TRP A 128 -13.97 16.63 -6.50
CA TRP A 128 -15.25 17.34 -6.54
C TRP A 128 -15.15 18.58 -7.41
N ASN A 129 -16.17 18.83 -8.24
CA ASN A 129 -16.41 20.05 -9.03
C ASN A 129 -15.45 20.24 -10.21
N THR A 130 -14.17 19.92 -10.06
CA THR A 130 -13.19 19.95 -11.15
C THR A 130 -12.27 18.74 -11.05
N PRO A 131 -11.98 18.04 -12.16
CA PRO A 131 -11.03 16.93 -12.17
C PRO A 131 -9.70 17.29 -11.53
N GLY A 132 -9.26 16.44 -10.61
CA GLY A 132 -8.00 16.54 -9.92
C GLY A 132 -6.94 15.58 -10.46
N PHE A 133 -5.74 15.72 -9.93
CA PHE A 133 -4.60 14.86 -10.21
C PHE A 133 -3.98 14.39 -8.89
N ALA A 134 -3.50 13.15 -8.88
CA ALA A 134 -2.82 12.57 -7.75
C ALA A 134 -1.49 11.93 -8.19
N LYS A 135 -0.54 11.84 -7.26
CA LYS A 135 0.72 11.08 -7.39
C LYS A 135 0.97 10.35 -6.08
N PRO A 136 1.46 9.10 -6.10
CA PRO A 136 2.04 8.51 -4.91
C PRO A 136 3.37 9.21 -4.59
N SER A 137 3.66 9.39 -3.32
CA SER A 137 4.91 9.99 -2.84
C SER A 137 5.64 9.00 -1.94
N LEU A 138 6.96 9.02 -2.02
CA LEU A 138 7.84 8.08 -1.32
C LEU A 138 9.03 8.86 -0.76
N LYS A 139 9.35 8.64 0.52
CA LYS A 139 10.60 9.06 1.11
C LYS A 139 11.39 7.83 1.56
N SER A 140 12.58 7.67 1.01
CA SER A 140 13.58 6.69 1.44
C SER A 140 14.87 7.43 1.76
N ASP A 141 15.43 7.17 2.94
CA ASP A 141 16.48 7.99 3.55
C ASP A 141 16.10 9.48 3.52
N ASP A 142 16.95 10.36 2.99
CA ASP A 142 16.67 11.78 2.82
C ASP A 142 16.06 12.14 1.47
N THR A 143 15.80 11.15 0.60
CA THR A 143 15.32 11.38 -0.76
C THR A 143 13.80 11.23 -0.84
N ILE A 144 13.13 12.33 -1.19
CA ILE A 144 11.69 12.36 -1.48
C ILE A 144 11.50 12.25 -3.00
N THR A 145 10.73 11.28 -3.45
CA THR A 145 10.41 11.02 -4.85
C THR A 145 8.90 10.93 -5.04
N ASP A 146 8.38 11.70 -5.99
CA ASP A 146 7.01 11.57 -6.45
C ASP A 146 6.93 10.60 -7.63
N GLY A 147 5.84 9.83 -7.67
CA GLY A 147 5.51 8.96 -8.78
C GLY A 147 4.88 9.67 -9.97
N THR A 148 4.31 8.85 -10.84
CA THR A 148 3.65 9.24 -12.07
C THR A 148 2.31 9.90 -11.76
N GLU A 149 2.04 11.02 -12.45
CA GLU A 149 0.75 11.71 -12.37
C GLU A 149 -0.37 10.83 -12.90
N VAL A 150 -1.44 10.70 -12.12
CA VAL A 150 -2.71 10.13 -12.60
C VAL A 150 -3.80 11.19 -12.56
N ALA A 151 -4.63 11.22 -13.61
CA ALA A 151 -5.89 11.94 -13.56
C ALA A 151 -6.86 11.15 -12.68
N ILE A 152 -7.54 11.83 -11.76
CA ILE A 152 -8.54 11.17 -10.91
C ILE A 152 -9.83 11.01 -11.72
N GLU A 153 -10.27 9.77 -11.93
CA GLU A 153 -11.37 9.44 -12.83
C GLU A 153 -12.75 9.48 -12.19
N THR A 154 -12.84 9.49 -10.86
CA THR A 154 -14.11 9.38 -10.12
C THR A 154 -14.40 10.63 -9.32
N GLU A 155 -15.69 11.00 -9.27
CA GLU A 155 -16.18 12.19 -8.58
C GLU A 155 -16.86 11.83 -7.25
N TRP A 156 -16.62 12.68 -6.25
CA TRP A 156 -17.25 12.73 -4.94
C TRP A 156 -17.17 11.40 -4.18
N THR A 157 -18.29 10.91 -3.65
CA THR A 157 -18.39 9.68 -2.86
C THR A 157 -17.96 8.41 -3.61
N THR A 158 -17.61 8.50 -4.89
CA THR A 158 -17.01 7.38 -5.63
C THR A 158 -15.50 7.53 -5.66
N PHE A 159 -14.80 6.55 -5.11
CA PHE A 159 -13.34 6.54 -5.08
C PHE A 159 -12.76 5.41 -5.93
N LYS A 160 -11.62 5.70 -6.56
CA LYS A 160 -10.82 4.73 -7.32
C LYS A 160 -9.46 4.56 -6.68
N THR A 161 -8.99 3.31 -6.62
CA THR A 161 -7.65 2.97 -6.15
C THR A 161 -6.68 2.98 -7.34
N TYR A 162 -5.56 3.67 -7.15
CA TYR A 162 -4.43 3.73 -8.06
C TYR A 162 -3.21 3.12 -7.37
N SER A 163 -2.17 2.80 -8.13
CA SER A 163 -0.91 2.31 -7.57
C SER A 163 0.28 2.59 -8.46
N GLN A 164 1.46 2.58 -7.87
CA GLN A 164 2.73 2.55 -8.58
C GLN A 164 3.73 1.64 -7.87
N GLN A 165 4.50 0.91 -8.67
CA GLN A 165 5.56 0.02 -8.20
C GLN A 165 6.94 0.67 -8.39
N TRP A 166 7.84 0.41 -7.44
CA TRP A 166 9.26 0.73 -7.50
C TRP A 166 10.09 -0.54 -7.34
N ASP A 167 10.75 -0.95 -8.42
CA ASP A 167 11.65 -2.12 -8.44
C ASP A 167 13.03 -1.80 -7.86
N THR A 168 13.35 -0.51 -7.72
CA THR A 168 14.61 0.00 -7.16
C THR A 168 14.31 1.11 -6.15
N ASN A 169 15.19 1.27 -5.16
CA ASN A 169 15.12 2.37 -4.23
C ASN A 169 15.49 3.67 -4.97
N PRO A 170 14.59 4.67 -5.03
CA PRO A 170 14.91 5.92 -5.72
C PRO A 170 15.99 6.77 -5.03
N ALA A 171 16.35 6.50 -3.77
CA ALA A 171 17.40 7.22 -3.06
C ALA A 171 18.80 7.00 -3.67
N ASP A 172 19.08 5.80 -4.17
CA ASP A 172 20.39 5.40 -4.70
C ASP A 172 20.32 4.69 -6.07
N GLY A 173 19.13 4.40 -6.56
CA GLY A 173 18.87 3.69 -7.81
C GLY A 173 19.22 2.20 -7.77
N GLN A 174 19.50 1.64 -6.60
CA GLN A 174 19.84 0.22 -6.44
C GLN A 174 18.59 -0.63 -6.18
N PRO A 175 18.65 -1.96 -6.42
CA PRO A 175 17.64 -2.86 -5.90
C PRO A 175 17.49 -2.72 -4.38
N TRP A 176 16.28 -2.89 -3.85
CA TRP A 176 15.98 -2.72 -2.42
C TRP A 176 16.81 -3.62 -1.49
N GLY A 177 17.30 -4.76 -1.99
CA GLY A 177 18.23 -5.62 -1.26
C GLY A 177 17.59 -6.32 -0.06
N SER A 178 18.37 -6.58 0.98
CA SER A 178 17.92 -7.29 2.18
C SER A 178 17.99 -6.44 3.46
N ASP A 179 18.17 -5.12 3.31
CA ASP A 179 18.19 -4.19 4.43
C ASP A 179 16.77 -3.67 4.70
N TRP A 180 16.11 -4.29 5.68
CA TRP A 180 14.76 -3.94 6.07
C TRP A 180 14.68 -2.66 6.90
N SER A 181 15.81 -2.15 7.41
CA SER A 181 15.82 -0.85 8.10
C SER A 181 15.42 0.30 7.16
N VAL A 182 15.62 0.13 5.85
CA VAL A 182 15.14 1.05 4.82
C VAL A 182 13.61 1.07 4.75
N ILE A 183 12.95 -0.08 4.96
CA ILE A 183 11.49 -0.16 5.03
C ILE A 183 10.98 0.41 6.37
N ASP A 184 11.68 0.16 7.47
CA ASP A 184 11.34 0.71 8.79
C ASP A 184 11.44 2.24 8.85
N ALA A 185 12.35 2.83 8.08
CA ALA A 185 12.50 4.28 7.95
C ALA A 185 11.66 4.90 6.82
N LEU A 186 10.96 4.07 6.03
CA LEU A 186 10.21 4.51 4.86
C LEU A 186 9.03 5.40 5.26
N GLN A 187 8.82 6.48 4.52
CA GLN A 187 7.56 7.20 4.55
C GLN A 187 6.88 7.13 3.19
N ILE A 188 5.56 7.00 3.20
CA ILE A 188 4.74 7.00 1.99
C ILE A 188 3.73 8.12 2.08
N GLY A 189 3.22 8.55 0.94
CA GLY A 189 2.36 9.70 0.88
C GLY A 189 1.59 9.83 -0.40
N VAL A 190 0.89 10.96 -0.50
CA VAL A 190 0.15 11.34 -1.70
C VAL A 190 0.35 12.83 -1.95
N SER A 191 0.49 13.18 -3.22
CA SER A 191 0.49 14.56 -3.68
C SER A 191 -0.79 14.84 -4.47
N LEU A 192 -1.55 15.85 -4.07
CA LEU A 192 -2.83 16.22 -4.68
C LEU A 192 -2.75 17.60 -5.35
N LYS A 193 -3.30 17.71 -6.57
CA LYS A 193 -3.42 18.95 -7.35
C LYS A 193 -4.79 19.02 -8.01
N MET A 194 -5.27 20.23 -8.30
CA MET A 194 -6.49 20.43 -9.07
C MET A 194 -6.52 21.77 -9.84
N GLY A 195 -7.62 22.05 -10.54
CA GLY A 195 -7.98 23.41 -11.00
C GLY A 195 -8.71 24.24 -9.95
N ALA A 196 -8.72 25.57 -10.11
CA ALA A 196 -9.39 26.49 -9.18
C ALA A 196 -10.87 26.12 -8.97
N GLY A 197 -11.31 26.07 -7.71
CA GLY A 197 -12.70 25.77 -7.32
C GLY A 197 -13.04 24.28 -7.20
N GLY A 198 -12.10 23.37 -7.46
CA GLY A 198 -12.29 21.93 -7.25
C GLY A 198 -11.97 21.44 -5.83
N GLN A 199 -12.02 20.11 -5.65
CA GLN A 199 -11.43 19.33 -4.55
C GLN A 199 -10.75 18.08 -5.12
N ALA A 200 -9.57 17.72 -4.63
CA ALA A 200 -8.93 16.44 -4.89
C ALA A 200 -8.78 15.76 -3.53
N LEU A 201 -9.29 14.55 -3.39
CA LEU A 201 -9.47 13.85 -2.11
C LEU A 201 -8.66 12.55 -2.10
N CYS A 202 -8.18 12.15 -0.93
CA CYS A 202 -7.58 10.85 -0.69
C CYS A 202 -8.04 10.28 0.66
N THR A 203 -8.54 9.04 0.67
CA THR A 203 -9.08 8.33 1.85
C THR A 203 -8.21 7.14 2.29
N GLN A 204 -7.28 6.71 1.44
CA GLN A 204 -6.43 5.57 1.78
C GLN A 204 -5.07 5.67 1.11
N VAL A 205 -4.00 5.44 1.88
CA VAL A 205 -2.64 5.27 1.39
C VAL A 205 -2.02 4.06 2.10
N TYR A 206 -1.40 3.15 1.35
CA TYR A 206 -0.67 2.02 1.93
C TYR A 206 0.40 1.51 0.97
N VAL A 207 1.33 0.71 1.48
CA VAL A 207 2.37 0.06 0.67
C VAL A 207 2.30 -1.45 0.83
N GLU A 208 2.49 -2.15 -0.28
CA GLU A 208 2.82 -3.57 -0.30
C GLU A 208 4.31 -3.73 -0.56
N VAL A 209 5.00 -4.46 0.29
CA VAL A 209 6.41 -4.84 0.16
C VAL A 209 6.43 -6.30 -0.27
N ASP A 210 6.82 -6.56 -1.52
CA ASP A 210 7.03 -7.92 -2.01
C ASP A 210 8.47 -8.33 -1.73
N TYR A 211 8.66 -9.50 -1.14
CA TYR A 211 9.99 -9.98 -0.77
C TYR A 211 10.11 -11.50 -0.88
N THR A 212 11.30 -11.97 -1.20
CA THR A 212 11.68 -13.37 -1.14
C THR A 212 12.25 -13.69 0.25
N PRO A 213 11.55 -14.50 1.09
CA PRO A 213 12.02 -14.80 2.43
C PRO A 213 13.37 -15.52 2.44
N VAL A 214 14.14 -15.33 3.51
CA VAL A 214 15.39 -16.09 3.70
C VAL A 214 15.04 -17.59 3.80
N GLY A 215 15.63 -18.41 2.93
CA GLY A 215 15.21 -19.78 2.68
C GLY A 215 14.99 -20.61 3.95
N ARG A 216 13.75 -21.05 4.17
CA ARG A 216 13.49 -22.22 5.01
C ARG A 216 13.71 -23.44 4.13
N SER A 217 14.65 -24.32 4.49
CA SER A 217 14.87 -25.57 3.75
C SER A 217 13.55 -26.34 3.67
N PHE A 218 13.09 -26.66 2.46
CA PHE A 218 11.91 -27.48 2.23
C PHE A 218 12.19 -28.94 2.63
N GLY A 219 12.14 -29.22 3.93
CA GLY A 219 12.17 -30.58 4.47
C GLY A 219 10.76 -31.12 4.64
N PHE A 220 10.10 -31.50 3.55
CA PHE A 220 8.91 -32.35 3.65
C PHE A 220 9.37 -33.81 3.68
N ILE A 221 9.35 -34.42 4.87
CA ILE A 221 9.46 -35.87 5.01
C ILE A 221 8.12 -36.44 4.53
N ILE A 222 8.11 -36.99 3.33
CA ILE A 222 7.06 -37.91 2.88
C ILE A 222 7.25 -39.21 3.66
N GLY A 223 6.38 -39.44 4.63
CA GLY A 223 6.16 -40.72 5.29
C GLY A 223 5.00 -41.47 4.64
#